data_AF-A0A060DBE5-F1
#
_entry.id   AF-A0A060DBE5-F1
#
_cell.length_a   1.000
_cell.length_b   1.000
_cell.length_c   1.000
_cell.angle_alpha   90.00
_cell.angle_beta   90.00
_cell.angle_gamma   90.00
#
_symmetry.space_group_name_H-M   'P 1'
#
loop_
_entity.id
_entity.type
_entity.pdbx_description
1 polymer ?
#
loop_
_entity_poly.entity_id
_entity_poly.type
_entity_poly.pdbx_seq_one_letter_code
_entity_poly.pdbx_strand_id
1 'polypeptide(L)'
;MVALFDNSVKLHILLDSSFLYYIVKNKINFFEIFNQFFNKNYILYVTECIIKEISNLKSHNKILIRFINNSTIKKLKCFHIQSYADRCITNKIKSTNLFTLATQDKLLIKTVIKFTRVISFKKKKIVVI
;
A
#
# COMPACT_ATOMS: atom_id res chain seq x y z
N MET A 1 22.75 10.41 -0.78
CA MET A 1 21.74 10.07 -1.81
C MET A 1 20.35 10.36 -1.26
N VAL A 2 20.05 11.64 -1.01
CA VAL A 2 18.81 12.15 -0.41
C VAL A 2 18.31 13.23 -1.37
N ALA A 3 17.58 12.83 -2.39
CA ALA A 3 16.93 13.76 -3.32
C ALA A 3 15.87 13.00 -4.12
N LEU A 4 14.68 12.77 -3.54
CA LEU A 4 13.56 12.21 -4.32
C LEU A 4 12.17 12.73 -3.96
N PHE A 5 12.02 13.57 -2.93
CA PHE A 5 10.72 14.13 -2.57
C PHE A 5 10.86 15.63 -2.36
N ASP A 6 10.30 16.41 -3.27
CA ASP A 6 10.02 17.82 -3.03
C ASP A 6 9.13 17.91 -1.78
N ASN A 7 9.60 18.59 -0.72
CA ASN A 7 8.92 18.66 0.58
C ASN A 7 7.55 19.36 0.49
N SER A 8 7.21 19.98 -0.65
CA SER A 8 5.92 20.62 -0.88
C SER A 8 4.80 19.64 -1.27
N VAL A 9 5.11 18.46 -1.81
CA VAL A 9 4.11 17.51 -2.35
C VAL A 9 4.08 16.22 -1.53
N LYS A 10 2.90 15.85 -1.03
CA LYS A 10 2.69 14.61 -0.27
C LYS A 10 2.77 13.39 -1.18
N LEU A 11 3.45 12.34 -0.73
CA LEU A 11 3.48 11.05 -1.43
C LEU A 11 2.15 10.30 -1.26
N HIS A 12 1.47 9.97 -2.36
CA HIS A 12 0.24 9.19 -2.32
C HIS A 12 0.56 7.69 -2.43
N ILE A 13 0.29 6.92 -1.38
CA ILE A 13 0.68 5.51 -1.28
C ILE A 13 -0.56 4.62 -1.24
N LEU A 14 -0.69 3.72 -2.21
CA LEU A 14 -1.74 2.70 -2.26
C LEU A 14 -1.25 1.42 -1.58
N LEU A 15 -1.94 0.97 -0.55
CA LEU A 15 -1.58 -0.22 0.22
C LEU A 15 -2.25 -1.47 -0.38
N ASP A 16 -1.43 -2.48 -0.68
CA ASP A 16 -1.87 -3.81 -1.12
C ASP A 16 -2.08 -4.79 0.06
N SER A 17 -2.89 -5.84 -0.12
CA SER A 17 -3.15 -6.84 0.91
C SER A 17 -1.86 -7.57 1.33
N SER A 18 -1.02 -7.97 0.36
CA SER A 18 0.27 -8.64 0.59
C SER A 18 1.20 -7.84 1.52
N PHE A 19 1.21 -6.52 1.37
CA PHE A 19 2.01 -5.61 2.17
C PHE A 19 1.49 -5.51 3.60
N LEU A 20 0.17 -5.40 3.77
CA LEU A 20 -0.48 -5.36 5.07
C LEU A 20 -0.25 -6.67 5.85
N TYR A 21 -0.40 -7.83 5.19
CA TYR A 21 -0.08 -9.12 5.80
C TYR A 21 1.37 -9.18 6.27
N TYR A 22 2.31 -8.67 5.46
CA TYR A 22 3.72 -8.65 5.82
C TYR A 22 3.99 -7.80 7.07
N ILE A 23 3.39 -6.61 7.17
CA ILE A 23 3.51 -5.73 8.35
C ILE A 23 3.08 -6.46 9.62
N VAL A 24 1.88 -7.05 9.58
CA VAL A 24 1.31 -7.72 10.76
C VAL A 24 2.09 -8.98 11.13
N LYS A 25 2.41 -9.83 10.14
CA LYS A 25 3.17 -11.07 10.35
C LYS A 25 4.54 -10.80 10.98
N ASN A 26 5.22 -9.74 10.55
CA ASN A 26 6.58 -9.41 11.01
C ASN A 26 6.60 -8.44 12.21
N LYS A 27 5.43 -8.09 12.75
CA LYS A 27 5.26 -7.14 13.87
C LYS A 27 6.01 -5.82 13.61
N ILE A 28 5.79 -5.23 12.44
CA ILE A 28 6.47 -4.00 12.03
C ILE A 28 5.73 -2.80 12.62
N ASN A 29 6.47 -1.90 13.28
CA ASN A 29 5.99 -0.59 13.71
C ASN A 29 5.82 0.33 12.48
N PHE A 30 4.81 0.05 11.67
CA PHE A 30 4.65 0.64 10.34
C PHE A 30 4.69 2.16 10.33
N PHE A 31 3.88 2.82 11.18
CA PHE A 31 3.81 4.28 11.21
C PHE A 31 5.12 4.92 11.67
N GLU A 32 5.83 4.29 12.61
CA GLU A 32 7.13 4.78 13.07
C GLU A 32 8.15 4.78 11.92
N ILE A 33 8.29 3.63 11.25
CA ILE A 33 9.23 3.49 10.14
C ILE A 33 8.84 4.41 8.96
N PHE A 34 7.55 4.48 8.61
CA PHE A 34 7.08 5.36 7.53
C PHE A 34 7.26 6.83 7.86
N ASN A 35 6.99 7.25 9.10
CA ASN A 35 7.21 8.62 9.54
C ASN A 35 8.68 9.01 9.45
N GLN A 36 9.59 8.12 9.87
CA GLN A 36 11.03 8.35 9.79
C GLN A 36 11.53 8.37 8.35
N PHE A 37 11.03 7.47 7.50
CA PHE A 37 11.52 7.35 6.12
C PHE A 37 10.98 8.44 5.19
N PHE A 38 9.73 8.85 5.36
CA PHE A 38 9.07 9.84 4.50
C PHE A 38 8.91 11.22 5.16
N ASN A 39 9.51 11.46 6.33
CA ASN A 39 9.34 12.70 7.11
C ASN A 39 7.87 13.11 7.30
N LYS A 40 6.98 12.12 7.51
CA LYS A 40 5.51 12.30 7.60
C LYS A 40 4.85 12.92 6.36
N ASN A 41 5.56 13.03 5.24
CA ASN A 41 5.07 13.65 4.00
C ASN A 41 4.38 12.62 3.07
N TYR A 42 3.33 11.96 3.56
CA TYR A 42 2.59 10.96 2.79
C TYR A 42 1.09 10.91 3.13
N ILE A 43 0.32 10.28 2.25
CA ILE A 43 -1.09 9.92 2.46
C ILE A 43 -1.28 8.47 2.07
N LEU A 44 -1.88 7.68 2.95
CA LEU A 44 -2.14 6.27 2.73
C LEU A 44 -3.54 6.06 2.18
N TYR A 45 -3.65 5.11 1.25
CA TYR A 45 -4.89 4.71 0.62
C TYR A 45 -5.06 3.20 0.65
N VAL A 46 -6.29 2.74 0.78
CA VAL A 46 -6.66 1.33 0.61
C VAL A 46 -7.94 1.27 -0.21
N THR A 47 -8.04 0.31 -1.12
CA THR A 47 -9.24 0.12 -1.94
C THR A 47 -10.28 -0.73 -1.22
N GLU A 48 -11.57 -0.49 -1.50
CA GLU A 48 -12.66 -1.31 -0.99
C GLU A 48 -12.52 -2.80 -1.30
N CYS A 49 -11.95 -3.14 -2.47
CA CYS A 49 -11.71 -4.53 -2.84
C CYS A 49 -10.71 -5.24 -1.92
N ILE A 50 -9.65 -4.54 -1.48
CA ILE A 50 -8.68 -5.05 -0.51
C ILE A 50 -9.31 -5.17 0.87
N ILE A 51 -10.15 -4.21 1.27
CA ILE A 51 -10.90 -4.30 2.54
C ILE A 51 -11.78 -5.55 2.54
N LYS A 52 -12.48 -5.81 1.43
CA LYS A 52 -13.33 -7.00 1.27
C LYS A 52 -12.52 -8.28 1.29
N GLU A 53 -11.39 -8.32 0.59
CA GLU A 53 -10.47 -9.47 0.60
C GLU A 53 -10.02 -9.82 2.02
N ILE A 54 -9.58 -8.82 2.79
CA ILE A 54 -9.11 -9.00 4.17
C ILE A 54 -10.26 -9.41 5.11
N SER A 55 -11.46 -8.89 4.88
CA SER A 55 -12.64 -9.22 5.70
C SER A 55 -13.13 -10.65 5.46
N ASN A 56 -12.97 -11.17 4.24
CA ASN A 56 -13.40 -12.51 3.85
C ASN A 56 -12.43 -13.63 4.25
N LEU A 57 -11.26 -13.30 4.80
CA LEU A 57 -10.35 -14.31 5.31
C LEU A 57 -10.94 -15.02 6.55
N LYS A 58 -10.91 -16.36 6.52
CA LYS A 58 -11.38 -17.23 7.61
C LYS A 58 -10.74 -16.91 8.98
N SER A 59 -9.53 -16.37 8.99
CA SER A 59 -8.80 -16.04 10.21
C SER A 59 -9.13 -14.66 10.81
N HIS A 60 -10.10 -13.92 10.22
CA HIS A 60 -10.59 -12.60 10.66
C HIS A 60 -9.55 -11.81 11.46
N ASN A 61 -8.45 -11.43 10.80
CA ASN A 61 -7.31 -10.87 11.48
C ASN A 61 -7.65 -9.47 12.01
N LYS A 62 -8.14 -9.41 13.25
CA LYS A 62 -8.59 -8.19 13.95
C LYS A 62 -7.54 -7.08 13.91
N ILE A 63 -6.25 -7.44 13.87
CA ILE A 63 -5.15 -6.49 13.77
C ILE A 63 -5.16 -5.78 12.42
N LEU A 64 -5.35 -6.51 11.31
CA LEU A 64 -5.44 -5.91 9.97
C LEU A 64 -6.67 -5.03 9.83
N ILE A 65 -7.82 -5.48 10.31
CA ILE A 65 -9.06 -4.70 10.27
C ILE A 65 -8.88 -3.40 11.07
N ARG A 66 -8.29 -3.47 12.27
CA ARG A 66 -7.98 -2.28 13.08
C ARG A 66 -6.97 -1.36 12.40
N PHE A 67 -5.96 -1.92 11.74
CA PHE A 67 -4.98 -1.15 10.98
C PHE A 67 -5.64 -0.37 9.83
N ILE A 68 -6.45 -1.04 9.02
CA ILE A 68 -7.16 -0.46 7.86
C ILE A 68 -8.17 0.61 8.29
N ASN A 69 -8.82 0.43 9.44
CA ASN A 69 -9.77 1.39 9.98
C ASN A 69 -9.12 2.57 10.71
N ASN A 70 -7.79 2.68 10.70
CA ASN A 70 -7.11 3.85 11.21
C ASN A 70 -7.49 5.10 10.37
N SER A 71 -7.82 6.20 11.04
CA SER A 71 -8.24 7.47 10.42
C SER A 71 -7.19 8.07 9.49
N THR A 72 -5.92 7.72 9.64
CA THR A 72 -4.84 8.15 8.73
C THR A 72 -4.89 7.50 7.35
N ILE A 73 -5.67 6.42 7.19
CA ILE A 73 -5.78 5.67 5.94
C ILE A 73 -7.09 6.04 5.23
N LYS A 74 -6.97 6.61 4.03
CA LYS A 74 -8.12 6.97 3.20
C LYS A 74 -8.63 5.75 2.44
N LYS A 75 -9.96 5.58 2.42
CA LYS A 75 -10.62 4.50 1.68
C LYS A 75 -10.96 4.98 0.27
N LEU A 76 -10.60 4.19 -0.74
CA LEU A 76 -10.91 4.46 -2.14
C LEU A 76 -12.01 3.53 -2.63
N LYS A 77 -13.05 4.12 -3.22
CA LYS A 77 -14.14 3.38 -3.85
C LYS A 77 -13.67 2.61 -5.08
N CYS A 78 -14.22 1.42 -5.25
CA CYS A 78 -13.99 0.58 -6.42
C CYS A 78 -15.28 0.37 -7.21
N PHE A 79 -15.23 0.57 -8.53
CA PHE A 79 -16.38 0.39 -9.42
C PHE A 79 -16.19 -0.86 -10.27
N HIS A 80 -16.07 -2.02 -9.63
CA HIS A 80 -15.94 -3.30 -10.32
C HIS A 80 -16.82 -4.38 -9.66
N ILE A 81 -17.49 -5.20 -10.47
CA ILE A 81 -18.46 -6.21 -10.01
C ILE A 81 -17.72 -7.36 -9.30
N GLN A 82 -16.69 -7.89 -9.94
CA GLN A 82 -15.75 -8.88 -9.43
C GLN A 82 -14.40 -8.59 -10.09
N SER A 83 -13.38 -8.24 -9.31
CA SER A 83 -12.02 -8.23 -9.83
C SER A 83 -11.06 -8.74 -8.78
N TYR A 84 -10.06 -9.48 -9.23
CA TYR A 84 -8.82 -9.67 -8.49
C TYR A 84 -8.23 -8.29 -8.15
N ALA A 85 -7.77 -8.10 -6.91
CA ALA A 85 -7.25 -6.83 -6.41
C ALA A 85 -6.16 -6.26 -7.33
N ASP A 86 -5.30 -7.12 -7.88
CA ASP A 86 -4.23 -6.78 -8.82
C ASP A 86 -4.70 -6.00 -10.05
N ARG A 87 -5.83 -6.40 -10.64
CA ARG A 87 -6.40 -5.73 -11.83
C ARG A 87 -6.92 -4.34 -11.46
N CYS A 88 -7.57 -4.22 -10.30
CA CYS A 88 -8.04 -2.94 -9.77
C CYS A 88 -6.85 -1.99 -9.52
N ILE A 89 -5.83 -2.47 -8.82
CA ILE A 89 -4.60 -1.72 -8.51
C ILE A 89 -3.92 -1.26 -9.80
N THR A 90 -3.70 -2.17 -10.75
CA THR A 90 -3.02 -1.87 -12.01
C THR A 90 -3.78 -0.82 -12.82
N ASN A 91 -5.10 -0.93 -12.92
CA ASN A 91 -5.93 0.06 -13.62
C ASN A 91 -5.91 1.43 -12.92
N LYS A 92 -5.94 1.45 -11.58
CA LYS A 92 -5.87 2.69 -10.79
C LYS A 92 -4.54 3.41 -10.99
N ILE A 93 -3.44 2.66 -10.94
CA ILE A 93 -2.09 3.20 -11.15
C ILE A 93 -1.97 3.79 -12.55
N LYS A 94 -2.35 3.04 -13.58
CA LYS A 94 -2.26 3.47 -14.99
C LYS A 94 -3.14 4.67 -15.33
N SER A 95 -4.29 4.83 -14.67
CA SER A 95 -5.25 5.90 -14.98
C SER A 95 -4.90 7.24 -14.34
N THR A 96 -4.19 7.24 -13.20
CA THR A 96 -3.92 8.46 -12.44
C THR A 96 -2.46 8.86 -12.41
N ASN A 97 -1.50 7.94 -12.62
CA ASN A 97 -0.05 8.15 -12.49
C ASN A 97 0.42 8.82 -11.18
N LEU A 98 -0.45 8.91 -10.16
CA LEU A 98 -0.19 9.63 -8.91
C LEU A 98 0.21 8.72 -7.75
N PHE A 99 -0.16 7.44 -7.80
CA PHE A 99 0.02 6.53 -6.68
C PHE A 99 1.33 5.77 -6.75
N THR A 100 2.10 5.80 -5.67
CA THR A 100 3.14 4.81 -5.36
C THR A 100 2.48 3.57 -4.77
N LEU A 101 2.82 2.38 -5.26
CA LEU A 101 2.23 1.14 -4.75
C LEU A 101 3.05 0.60 -3.58
N ALA A 102 2.42 0.14 -2.50
CA ALA A 102 3.08 -0.62 -1.45
C ALA A 102 2.63 -2.09 -1.52
N THR A 103 3.52 -2.99 -1.98
CA THR A 103 3.23 -4.41 -2.18
C THR A 103 4.46 -5.28 -1.83
N GLN A 104 4.21 -6.54 -1.47
CA GLN A 104 5.23 -7.57 -1.31
C GLN A 104 5.13 -8.66 -2.38
N ASP A 105 4.15 -8.54 -3.29
CA ASP A 105 3.96 -9.50 -4.36
C ASP A 105 4.99 -9.26 -5.47
N LYS A 106 5.86 -10.26 -5.70
CA LYS A 106 6.95 -10.16 -6.67
C LYS A 106 6.46 -10.06 -8.12
N LEU A 107 5.34 -10.68 -8.46
CA LEU A 107 4.77 -10.62 -9.80
C LEU A 107 4.09 -9.26 -10.04
N LEU A 108 3.38 -8.75 -9.04
CA LEU A 108 2.78 -7.42 -9.10
C LEU A 108 3.87 -6.34 -9.22
N ILE A 109 4.95 -6.43 -8.42
CA ILE A 109 6.11 -5.51 -8.52
C ILE A 109 6.66 -5.49 -9.95
N LYS A 110 6.96 -6.66 -10.54
CA LYS A 110 7.48 -6.76 -11.91
C LYS A 110 6.54 -6.14 -12.95
N THR A 111 5.23 -6.26 -12.71
CA THR A 111 4.21 -5.74 -13.62
C THR A 111 4.06 -4.22 -13.52
N VAL A 112 4.08 -3.66 -12.31
CA VAL A 112 3.73 -2.25 -12.07
C VAL A 112 4.92 -1.28 -12.05
N ILE A 113 6.15 -1.76 -11.86
CA ILE A 113 7.35 -0.92 -11.78
C ILE A 113 7.59 -0.05 -13.02
N LYS A 114 7.07 -0.49 -14.18
CA LYS A 114 7.13 0.28 -15.43
C LYS A 114 6.25 1.53 -15.42
N PHE A 115 5.30 1.62 -14.49
CA PHE A 115 4.28 2.67 -14.43
C PHE A 115 4.35 3.52 -13.16
N THR A 116 4.86 2.97 -12.05
CA THR A 116 4.99 3.68 -10.78
C THR A 116 6.12 3.13 -9.92
N ARG A 117 6.51 3.92 -8.91
CA ARG A 117 7.42 3.48 -7.85
C ARG A 117 6.72 2.45 -6.95
N VAL A 118 7.50 1.52 -6.41
CA VAL A 118 6.99 0.48 -5.53
C VAL A 118 7.72 0.50 -4.19
N ILE A 119 6.95 0.57 -3.10
CA ILE A 119 7.42 0.43 -1.73
C ILE A 119 7.27 -1.03 -1.31
N SER A 120 8.36 -1.63 -0.84
CA SER A 120 8.38 -2.96 -0.25
C SER A 120 9.23 -2.96 1.02
N PHE A 121 9.19 -4.04 1.78
CA PHE A 121 10.14 -4.28 2.88
C PHE A 121 11.11 -5.41 2.54
N LYS A 122 12.40 -5.18 2.79
CA LYS A 122 13.45 -6.21 2.78
C LYS A 122 14.13 -6.21 4.15
N LYS A 123 14.12 -7.36 4.86
CA LYS A 123 14.64 -7.49 6.23
C LYS A 123 14.12 -6.37 7.16
N LYS A 124 12.80 -6.11 7.14
CA LYS A 124 12.10 -5.05 7.89
C LYS A 124 12.50 -3.60 7.56
N LYS A 125 13.35 -3.36 6.56
CA LYS A 125 13.68 -2.02 6.07
C LYS A 125 12.88 -1.70 4.81
N ILE A 126 12.42 -0.45 4.69
CA ILE A 126 11.75 0.04 3.49
C ILE A 126 12.74 0.01 2.32
N VAL A 127 12.27 -0.47 1.17
CA VAL A 127 12.95 -0.42 -0.11
C VAL A 127 11.98 0.22 -1.09
N VAL A 128 12.43 1.27 -1.76
CA VAL A 128 11.72 1.88 -2.90
C VAL A 128 12.37 1.38 -4.17
N ILE A 129 11.57 0.78 -5.03
CA ILE A 129 11.97 0.18 -6.31
C ILE A 129 11.35 0.99 -7.44
#